data_AF-A0A7S0MHZ8-F1
#
_entry.id   AF-A0A7S0MHZ8-F1
#
_cell.length_a   1.000
_cell.length_b   1.000
_cell.length_c   1.000
_cell.angle_alpha   90.00
_cell.angle_beta   90.00
_cell.angle_gamma   90.00
#
_symmetry.space_group_name_H-M   'P 1'
#
loop_
_entity.id
_entity.type
_entity.pdbx_description
1 polymer ?
#
loop_
_entity_poly.entity_id
_entity_poly.type
_entity_poly.pdbx_seq_one_letter_code
_entity_poly.pdbx_strand_id
1 'polypeptide(L)'
;DQATDRAGMGFHNDSCEYLLQEARLLLGEDARCVWTNDDKLDIFTGRTATVIPGTTLAIRHAAGLLSLNRLSMPSMSSQLVTALVRVQPVAMVKSVDVIDTCSSLEILATVASPRPLVSYSWTCRNDVELDGYLSTVAGPTVRLSAGTPEMKTIDKSYVIAFSATDFLGSTTSQIVVKVYK
;
A
#
# COMPACT_ATOMS: atom_id res chain seq x y z
N ASP A 1 -13.66 14.45 -30.16
CA ASP A 1 -13.62 15.02 -28.80
C ASP A 1 -13.24 16.48 -28.85
N GLN A 2 -13.95 17.31 -28.06
CA GLN A 2 -13.68 18.73 -27.92
C GLN A 2 -13.06 18.95 -26.54
N ALA A 3 -12.10 19.87 -26.48
CA ALA A 3 -11.57 20.44 -25.25
C ALA A 3 -12.69 20.86 -24.28
N THR A 4 -12.43 20.84 -22.98
CA THR A 4 -13.40 21.31 -21.97
C THR A 4 -13.28 22.81 -21.71
N ASP A 5 -14.33 23.41 -21.16
CA ASP A 5 -14.32 24.79 -20.64
C ASP A 5 -13.74 24.89 -19.21
N ARG A 6 -13.16 23.79 -18.72
CA ARG A 6 -12.57 23.64 -17.39
C ARG A 6 -13.55 23.92 -16.25
N ALA A 7 -14.87 23.89 -16.50
CA ALA A 7 -15.89 24.30 -15.53
C ALA A 7 -15.68 25.73 -14.99
N GLY A 8 -15.03 26.60 -15.77
CA GLY A 8 -14.66 27.95 -15.34
C GLY A 8 -13.57 28.01 -14.25
N MET A 9 -12.91 26.89 -13.94
CA MET A 9 -11.78 26.85 -13.01
C MET A 9 -10.54 27.50 -13.63
N GLY A 10 -9.95 28.45 -12.91
CA GLY A 10 -8.70 29.12 -13.25
C GLY A 10 -7.62 28.89 -12.19
N PHE A 11 -6.49 29.56 -12.32
CA PHE A 11 -5.34 29.40 -11.40
C PHE A 11 -5.65 29.70 -9.92
N HIS A 12 -6.70 30.47 -9.63
CA HIS A 12 -7.12 30.83 -8.27
C HIS A 12 -8.31 30.01 -7.77
N ASN A 13 -8.90 29.16 -8.61
CA ASN A 13 -10.05 28.33 -8.25
C ASN A 13 -9.73 26.87 -8.54
N ASP A 14 -8.95 26.27 -7.63
CA ASP A 14 -8.42 24.92 -7.73
C ASP A 14 -9.04 23.97 -6.70
N SER A 15 -10.08 24.36 -5.95
CA SER A 15 -10.69 23.42 -5.00
C SER A 15 -11.45 22.32 -5.74
N CYS A 16 -11.17 21.06 -5.39
CA CYS A 16 -11.86 19.91 -5.95
C CYS A 16 -13.35 19.87 -5.61
N GLU A 17 -13.80 20.58 -4.57
CA GLU A 17 -15.21 20.59 -4.16
C GLU A 17 -16.13 21.22 -5.20
N TYR A 18 -15.60 22.13 -6.02
CA TYR A 18 -16.36 22.76 -7.10
C TYR A 18 -16.67 21.78 -8.24
N LEU A 19 -15.73 20.87 -8.53
CA LEU A 19 -15.82 19.99 -9.69
C LEU A 19 -16.34 18.59 -9.35
N LEU A 20 -15.99 18.05 -8.18
CA LEU A 20 -16.25 16.65 -7.83
C LEU A 20 -17.31 16.53 -6.73
N GLN A 21 -18.20 15.54 -6.85
CA GLN A 21 -19.36 15.38 -5.98
C GLN A 21 -18.99 14.95 -4.55
N GLU A 22 -17.95 14.13 -4.40
CA GLU A 22 -17.52 13.54 -3.11
C GLU A 22 -16.09 13.97 -2.72
N ALA A 23 -15.65 15.13 -3.22
CA ALA A 23 -14.28 15.63 -3.04
C ALA A 23 -13.86 15.65 -1.56
N ARG A 24 -14.64 16.27 -0.69
CA ARG A 24 -14.29 16.43 0.73
C ARG A 24 -14.21 15.11 1.49
N LEU A 25 -15.08 14.16 1.15
CA LEU A 25 -15.15 12.87 1.84
C LEU A 25 -13.99 11.95 1.42
N LEU A 26 -13.70 11.91 0.12
CA LEU A 26 -12.74 10.95 -0.45
C LEU A 26 -11.35 11.55 -0.60
N LEU A 27 -11.25 12.77 -1.11
CA LEU A 27 -9.98 13.43 -1.40
C LEU A 27 -9.42 14.16 -0.19
N GLY A 28 -10.19 14.32 0.88
CA GLY A 28 -9.75 14.94 2.13
C GLY A 28 -9.86 16.47 2.14
N GLU A 29 -9.50 17.08 3.27
CA GLU A 29 -9.50 18.52 3.46
C GLU A 29 -8.36 19.18 2.67
N ASP A 30 -8.64 20.31 2.01
CA ASP A 30 -7.69 21.04 1.17
C ASP A 30 -7.27 20.30 -0.12
N ALA A 31 -8.12 19.40 -0.62
CA ALA A 31 -7.91 18.74 -1.92
C ALA A 31 -8.00 19.73 -3.10
N ARG A 32 -7.06 19.61 -4.05
CA ARG A 32 -6.91 20.53 -5.18
C ARG A 32 -6.99 19.84 -6.53
N CYS A 33 -7.69 20.46 -7.47
CA CYS A 33 -7.97 20.00 -8.81
C CYS A 33 -7.45 21.06 -9.78
N VAL A 34 -6.40 20.73 -10.54
CA VAL A 34 -5.70 21.67 -11.41
C VAL A 34 -5.75 21.16 -12.84
N TRP A 35 -6.35 21.93 -13.73
CA TRP A 35 -6.32 21.65 -15.17
C TRP A 35 -4.91 21.92 -15.71
N THR A 36 -4.25 20.85 -16.15
CA THR A 36 -2.94 20.96 -16.82
C THR A 36 -3.08 21.46 -18.26
N ASN A 37 -4.19 21.08 -18.91
CA ASN A 37 -4.64 21.57 -20.20
C ASN A 37 -6.17 21.35 -20.29
N ASP A 38 -6.77 21.58 -21.46
CA ASP A 38 -8.22 21.49 -21.62
C ASP A 38 -8.80 20.07 -21.55
N ASP A 39 -7.94 19.04 -21.57
CA ASP A 39 -8.31 17.62 -21.61
C ASP A 39 -7.84 16.83 -20.38
N LYS A 40 -6.96 17.41 -19.55
CA LYS A 40 -6.32 16.71 -18.43
C LYS A 40 -6.38 17.52 -17.14
N LEU A 41 -7.04 16.92 -16.16
CA LEU A 41 -7.11 17.39 -14.78
C LEU A 41 -6.17 16.55 -13.90
N ASP A 42 -5.28 17.22 -13.16
CA ASP A 42 -4.52 16.59 -12.07
C ASP A 42 -5.25 16.83 -10.74
N ILE A 43 -5.37 15.76 -9.94
CA ILE A 43 -6.05 15.78 -8.64
C ILE A 43 -4.99 15.55 -7.54
N PHE A 44 -4.86 16.52 -6.64
CA PHE A 44 -4.02 16.47 -5.47
C PHE A 44 -4.90 16.24 -4.24
N THR A 45 -4.70 15.09 -3.59
CA THR A 45 -5.40 14.75 -2.36
C THR A 45 -4.97 15.64 -1.20
N GLY A 46 -5.94 16.01 -0.39
CA GLY A 46 -5.77 16.79 0.83
C GLY A 46 -5.35 15.94 2.03
N ARG A 47 -5.38 16.57 3.20
CA ARG A 47 -5.23 15.86 4.49
C ARG A 47 -6.43 14.95 4.70
N THR A 48 -6.22 13.82 5.37
CA THR A 48 -7.28 12.82 5.67
C THR A 48 -7.95 12.19 4.44
N ALA A 49 -7.33 12.26 3.26
CA ALA A 49 -7.80 11.57 2.07
C ALA A 49 -7.96 10.07 2.29
N THR A 50 -9.10 9.53 1.87
CA THR A 50 -9.46 8.10 2.00
C THR A 50 -9.65 7.42 0.64
N VAL A 51 -9.47 8.16 -0.46
CA VAL A 51 -9.57 7.66 -1.82
C VAL A 51 -8.57 6.53 -2.05
N ILE A 52 -9.05 5.40 -2.55
CA ILE A 52 -8.24 4.23 -2.88
C ILE A 52 -8.52 3.78 -4.32
N PRO A 53 -7.63 2.99 -4.92
CA PRO A 53 -7.92 2.36 -6.20
C PRO A 53 -9.23 1.57 -6.13
N GLY A 54 -10.11 1.76 -7.11
CA GLY A 54 -11.47 1.20 -7.13
C GLY A 54 -12.55 2.12 -6.57
N THR A 55 -12.20 3.23 -5.93
CA THR A 55 -13.16 4.30 -5.60
C THR A 55 -13.60 5.02 -6.88
N THR A 56 -14.89 5.35 -7.00
CA THR A 56 -15.41 6.15 -8.12
C THR A 56 -15.35 7.64 -7.78
N LEU A 57 -14.78 8.46 -8.67
CA LEU A 57 -14.90 9.91 -8.62
C LEU A 57 -15.85 10.36 -9.73
N ALA A 58 -16.84 11.17 -9.37
CA ALA A 58 -17.82 11.71 -10.31
C ALA A 58 -17.75 13.23 -10.39
N ILE A 59 -17.87 13.76 -11.61
CA ILE A 59 -18.07 15.18 -11.82
C ILE A 59 -19.45 15.56 -11.28
N ARG A 60 -19.47 16.60 -10.46
CA ARG A 60 -20.71 17.18 -9.92
C ARG A 60 -21.47 17.82 -11.07
N HIS A 61 -22.74 17.47 -11.24
CA HIS A 61 -23.58 18.07 -12.29
C HIS A 61 -23.61 19.63 -12.20
N ALA A 62 -23.68 20.16 -10.98
CA ALA A 62 -23.65 21.61 -10.73
C ALA A 62 -22.29 22.28 -10.98
N ALA A 63 -21.23 21.52 -11.26
CA ALA A 63 -19.95 22.08 -11.69
C ALA A 63 -20.04 22.74 -13.07
N GLY A 64 -21.01 22.32 -13.90
CA GLY A 64 -21.20 22.90 -15.22
C GLY A 64 -20.01 22.69 -16.16
N LEU A 65 -19.31 21.56 -16.05
CA LEU A 65 -18.24 21.23 -16.99
C LEU A 65 -18.84 20.98 -18.38
N LEU A 66 -18.44 21.79 -19.35
CA LEU A 66 -18.91 21.76 -20.72
C LEU A 66 -17.74 21.59 -21.69
N SER A 67 -18.07 21.38 -22.96
CA SER A 67 -17.14 21.61 -24.08
C SER A 67 -16.71 23.07 -24.13
N LEU A 68 -15.53 23.34 -24.69
CA LEU A 68 -14.91 24.67 -24.74
C LEU A 68 -15.81 25.72 -25.43
N ASN A 69 -16.57 25.31 -26.44
CA ASN A 69 -17.55 26.17 -27.12
C ASN A 69 -18.89 26.29 -26.38
N ARG A 70 -19.06 25.58 -25.26
CA ARG A 70 -20.24 25.57 -24.37
C ARG A 70 -21.54 25.08 -25.01
N LEU A 71 -21.43 24.30 -26.09
CA LEU A 71 -22.62 23.78 -26.80
C LEU A 71 -23.04 22.38 -26.34
N SER A 72 -22.22 21.70 -25.55
CA SER A 72 -22.55 20.39 -25.00
C SER A 72 -23.55 20.47 -23.85
N MET A 73 -24.11 19.33 -23.46
CA MET A 73 -24.73 19.17 -22.14
C MET A 73 -23.64 19.13 -21.05
N PRO A 74 -23.97 19.47 -19.79
CA PRO A 74 -23.05 19.30 -18.66
C PRO A 74 -22.55 17.86 -18.52
N SER A 75 -21.25 17.71 -18.24
CA SER A 75 -20.65 16.39 -18.01
C SER A 75 -21.18 15.75 -16.73
N MET A 76 -21.55 14.48 -16.84
CA MET A 76 -21.88 13.60 -15.71
C MET A 76 -20.91 12.41 -15.64
N SER A 77 -19.71 12.58 -16.21
CA SER A 77 -18.74 11.50 -16.26
C SER A 77 -18.28 11.12 -14.85
N SER A 78 -18.15 9.81 -14.64
CA SER A 78 -17.56 9.21 -13.46
C SER A 78 -16.47 8.26 -13.89
N GLN A 79 -15.43 8.15 -13.06
CA GLN A 79 -14.30 7.29 -13.36
C GLN A 79 -13.78 6.62 -12.11
N LEU A 80 -13.38 5.35 -12.26
CA LEU A 80 -12.70 4.60 -11.21
C LEU A 80 -11.28 5.13 -11.06
N VAL A 81 -10.89 5.40 -9.82
CA VAL A 81 -9.50 5.69 -9.47
C VAL A 81 -8.68 4.44 -9.71
N THR A 82 -7.71 4.53 -10.60
CA THR A 82 -6.77 3.44 -10.90
C THR A 82 -5.43 3.72 -10.23
N ALA A 83 -4.82 2.70 -9.62
CA ALA A 83 -3.45 2.81 -9.16
C ALA A 83 -2.49 2.92 -10.36
N LEU A 84 -1.78 4.03 -10.47
CA LEU A 84 -0.58 4.10 -11.32
C LEU A 84 0.53 3.31 -10.62
N VAL A 85 0.73 2.08 -11.10
CA VAL A 85 1.82 1.15 -10.73
C VAL A 85 1.82 0.70 -9.26
N ARG A 86 1.59 -0.59 -9.04
CA ARG A 86 1.89 -1.21 -7.73
C ARG A 86 3.41 -1.29 -7.58
N VAL A 87 3.97 -0.33 -6.86
CA VAL A 87 5.34 -0.44 -6.35
C VAL A 87 5.34 -1.49 -5.27
N GLN A 88 6.00 -2.62 -5.52
CA GLN A 88 6.10 -3.69 -4.52
C GLN A 88 6.99 -3.23 -3.36
N PRO A 89 6.62 -3.55 -2.11
CA PRO A 89 7.50 -3.32 -0.98
C PRO A 89 8.77 -4.18 -1.10
N VAL A 90 9.89 -3.67 -0.59
CA VAL A 90 11.17 -4.36 -0.56
C VAL A 90 11.49 -4.73 0.87
N ALA A 91 11.79 -6.01 1.12
CA ALA A 91 12.17 -6.49 2.44
C ALA A 91 13.65 -6.84 2.50
N MET A 92 14.19 -6.85 3.72
CA MET A 92 15.48 -7.44 4.07
C MET A 92 15.29 -8.16 5.41
N VAL A 93 15.91 -9.33 5.57
CA VAL A 93 15.88 -10.10 6.81
C VAL A 93 17.30 -10.26 7.33
N LYS A 94 17.51 -9.96 8.61
CA LYS A 94 18.76 -10.16 9.33
C LYS A 94 18.55 -11.28 10.36
N SER A 95 19.42 -12.27 10.32
CA SER A 95 19.45 -13.41 11.24
C SER A 95 20.91 -13.78 11.49
N VAL A 96 21.15 -14.55 12.55
CA VAL A 96 22.38 -15.35 12.67
C VAL A 96 22.25 -16.62 11.82
N ASP A 97 23.39 -17.16 11.38
CA ASP A 97 23.44 -18.37 10.56
C ASP A 97 23.49 -19.66 11.41
N VAL A 98 24.00 -19.55 12.65
CA VAL A 98 24.20 -20.67 13.58
C VAL A 98 23.85 -20.26 15.00
N ILE A 99 23.17 -21.13 15.73
CA ILE A 99 22.93 -21.02 17.17
C ILE A 99 23.30 -22.33 17.87
N ASP A 100 23.66 -22.27 19.15
CA ASP A 100 23.84 -23.47 19.97
C ASP A 100 22.53 -23.86 20.70
N THR A 101 22.56 -24.99 21.43
CA THR A 101 21.40 -25.52 22.15
C THR A 101 20.94 -24.67 23.34
N CYS A 102 21.70 -23.64 23.73
CA CYS A 102 21.41 -22.78 24.89
C CYS A 102 21.15 -21.33 24.48
N SER A 103 21.46 -20.97 23.24
CA SER A 103 21.35 -19.62 22.69
C SER A 103 19.90 -19.23 22.48
N SER A 104 19.63 -17.92 22.53
CA SER A 104 18.42 -17.33 21.99
C SER A 104 18.58 -17.04 20.50
N LEU A 105 17.48 -16.84 19.80
CA LEU A 105 17.47 -16.44 18.40
C LEU A 105 16.60 -15.19 18.21
N GLU A 106 17.17 -14.17 17.58
CA GLU A 106 16.42 -13.00 17.13
C GLU A 106 16.59 -12.83 15.62
N ILE A 107 15.46 -12.75 14.92
CA ILE A 107 15.41 -12.49 13.48
C ILE A 107 14.64 -11.19 13.28
N LEU A 108 15.24 -10.26 12.54
CA LEU A 108 14.67 -8.95 12.27
C LEU A 108 14.41 -8.77 10.78
N ALA A 109 13.17 -8.52 10.40
CA ALA A 109 12.80 -8.05 9.08
C ALA A 109 12.69 -6.52 9.06
N THR A 110 13.26 -5.91 8.03
CA THR A 110 13.07 -4.49 7.70
C THR A 110 12.39 -4.41 6.35
N VAL A 111 11.31 -3.62 6.25
CA VAL A 111 10.53 -3.50 5.02
C VAL A 111 10.45 -2.02 4.63
N ALA A 112 10.97 -1.71 3.45
CA ALA A 112 10.83 -0.42 2.81
C ALA A 112 9.57 -0.45 1.92
N SER A 113 8.56 0.34 2.29
CA SER A 113 7.32 0.44 1.54
C SER A 113 6.91 1.90 1.40
N PRO A 114 6.46 2.35 0.22
CA PRO A 114 5.86 3.67 0.05
C PRO A 114 4.49 3.79 0.73
N ARG A 115 3.96 2.67 1.24
CA ARG A 115 2.61 2.53 1.80
C ARG A 115 2.67 1.84 3.16
N PRO A 116 1.74 2.13 4.09
CA PRO A 116 1.62 1.38 5.33
C PRO A 116 1.48 -0.14 5.08
N LEU A 117 2.19 -0.93 5.88
CA LEU A 117 2.11 -2.38 5.86
C LEU A 117 0.93 -2.85 6.71
N VAL A 118 0.27 -3.92 6.26
CA VAL A 118 -0.91 -4.48 6.94
C VAL A 118 -0.59 -5.82 7.60
N SER A 119 0.30 -6.62 7.02
CA SER A 119 0.65 -7.92 7.59
C SER A 119 2.11 -8.31 7.39
N TYR A 120 2.61 -9.04 8.38
CA TYR A 120 3.88 -9.75 8.36
C TYR A 120 3.57 -11.24 8.41
N SER A 121 4.29 -12.05 7.65
CA SER A 121 4.13 -13.50 7.61
C SER A 121 5.49 -14.17 7.74
N TRP A 122 5.58 -15.03 8.74
CA TRP A 122 6.73 -15.89 9.01
C TRP A 122 6.32 -17.34 8.89
N THR A 123 7.15 -18.15 8.24
CA THR A 123 6.92 -19.59 8.06
C THR A 123 8.25 -20.35 8.16
N CYS A 124 8.19 -21.62 8.55
CA CYS A 124 9.31 -22.55 8.45
C CYS A 124 8.97 -23.64 7.44
N ARG A 125 9.79 -23.81 6.41
CA ARG A 125 9.46 -24.73 5.29
C ARG A 125 9.74 -26.19 5.61
N ASN A 126 10.55 -26.47 6.61
CA ASN A 126 11.07 -27.81 6.88
C ASN A 126 10.93 -28.23 8.36
N ASP A 127 10.12 -27.53 9.14
CA ASP A 127 9.80 -27.89 10.51
C ASP A 127 8.41 -27.41 10.91
N VAL A 128 7.50 -28.34 11.24
CA VAL A 128 6.09 -28.05 11.52
C VAL A 128 5.91 -27.34 12.86
N GLU A 129 6.75 -27.63 13.85
CA GLU A 129 6.62 -27.03 15.18
C GLU A 129 7.07 -25.57 15.15
N LEU A 130 8.22 -25.31 14.51
CA LEU A 130 8.68 -23.94 14.30
C LEU A 130 7.72 -23.17 13.38
N ASP A 131 7.20 -23.79 12.32
CA ASP A 131 6.21 -23.15 11.45
C ASP A 131 4.94 -22.75 12.21
N GLY A 132 4.44 -23.65 13.05
CA GLY A 132 3.30 -23.39 13.92
C GLY A 132 3.54 -22.19 14.83
N TYR A 133 4.71 -22.11 15.46
CA TYR A 133 5.08 -20.93 16.27
C TYR A 133 5.16 -19.65 15.42
N LEU A 134 5.88 -19.70 14.30
CA LEU A 134 6.10 -18.54 13.42
C LEU A 134 4.80 -17.97 12.86
N SER A 135 3.80 -18.82 12.62
CA SER A 135 2.46 -18.39 12.17
C SER A 135 1.75 -17.46 13.16
N THR A 136 2.15 -17.47 14.43
CA THR A 136 1.60 -16.60 15.48
C THR A 136 2.29 -15.23 15.55
N VAL A 137 3.42 -15.05 14.86
CA VAL A 137 4.22 -13.83 14.88
C VAL A 137 3.67 -12.84 13.86
N ALA A 138 2.98 -11.81 14.34
CA ALA A 138 2.37 -10.76 13.51
C ALA A 138 3.29 -9.55 13.25
N GLY A 139 4.52 -9.55 13.78
CA GLY A 139 5.44 -8.41 13.75
C GLY A 139 6.66 -8.58 12.86
N PRO A 140 7.51 -7.54 12.76
CA PRO A 140 8.76 -7.58 11.99
C PRO A 140 9.88 -8.37 12.68
N THR A 141 9.67 -8.86 13.91
CA THR A 141 10.71 -9.51 14.69
C THR A 141 10.22 -10.86 15.22
N VAL A 142 11.02 -11.90 15.00
CA VAL A 142 10.88 -13.21 15.64
C VAL A 142 11.89 -13.29 16.78
N ARG A 143 11.43 -13.67 17.97
CA ARG A 143 12.28 -13.85 19.15
C ARG A 143 12.01 -15.20 19.77
N LEU A 144 12.98 -16.10 19.69
CA LEU A 144 12.96 -17.36 20.42
C LEU A 144 13.80 -17.20 21.68
N SER A 145 13.27 -17.69 22.80
CA SER A 145 13.95 -17.67 24.09
C SER A 145 15.22 -18.53 24.08
N ALA A 146 16.06 -18.35 25.09
CA ALA A 146 17.25 -19.17 25.27
C ALA A 146 16.89 -20.67 25.27
N GLY A 147 17.66 -21.46 24.52
CA GLY A 147 17.41 -22.88 24.30
C GLY A 147 16.49 -23.19 23.12
N THR A 148 15.82 -22.17 22.55
CA THR A 148 14.97 -22.24 21.36
C THR A 148 14.10 -23.50 21.32
N PRO A 149 13.15 -23.67 22.26
CA PRO A 149 12.35 -24.89 22.40
C PRO A 149 11.51 -25.23 21.16
N GLU A 150 11.26 -24.25 20.29
CA GLU A 150 10.58 -24.39 19.00
C GLU A 150 11.49 -25.04 17.93
N MET A 151 12.81 -25.04 18.14
CA MET A 151 13.80 -25.67 17.27
C MET A 151 14.32 -26.95 17.93
N LYS A 152 13.50 -28.01 18.01
CA LYS A 152 13.82 -29.21 18.81
C LYS A 152 14.93 -30.09 18.24
N THR A 153 15.09 -30.14 16.93
CA THR A 153 16.07 -31.01 16.27
C THR A 153 17.42 -30.32 16.23
N ILE A 154 18.42 -30.97 16.85
CA ILE A 154 19.83 -30.56 16.80
C ILE A 154 20.44 -31.07 15.49
N ASP A 155 21.52 -30.44 15.04
CA ASP A 155 22.22 -30.68 13.78
C ASP A 155 21.31 -30.48 12.54
N LYS A 156 20.38 -29.52 12.63
CA LYS A 156 19.38 -29.24 11.58
C LYS A 156 19.48 -27.78 11.11
N SER A 157 19.46 -27.60 9.80
CA SER A 157 19.25 -26.29 9.17
C SER A 157 17.75 -25.99 9.06
N TYR A 158 17.25 -25.01 9.81
CA TYR A 158 15.87 -24.52 9.72
C TYR A 158 15.75 -23.49 8.60
N VAL A 159 14.74 -23.64 7.73
CA VAL A 159 14.53 -22.80 6.55
C VAL A 159 13.35 -21.87 6.83
N ILE A 160 13.66 -20.67 7.31
CA ILE A 160 12.68 -19.67 7.73
C ILE A 160 12.43 -18.71 6.57
N ALA A 161 11.16 -18.48 6.24
CA ALA A 161 10.76 -17.60 5.16
C ALA A 161 9.90 -16.44 5.69
N PHE A 162 10.11 -15.28 5.09
CA PHE A 162 9.45 -14.03 5.43
C PHE A 162 8.78 -13.41 4.21
N SER A 163 7.59 -12.82 4.42
CA SER A 163 6.96 -11.90 3.48
C SER A 163 6.12 -10.86 4.22
N ALA A 164 5.89 -9.72 3.59
CA ALA A 164 5.00 -8.67 4.11
C ALA A 164 4.06 -8.15 3.03
N THR A 165 2.86 -7.71 3.42
CA THR A 165 1.84 -7.20 2.50
C THR A 165 1.39 -5.79 2.90
N ASP A 166 1.29 -4.90 1.92
CA ASP A 166 0.78 -3.53 2.11
C ASP A 166 -0.76 -3.45 2.13
N PHE A 167 -1.30 -2.28 2.45
CA PHE A 167 -2.76 -2.08 2.53
C PHE A 167 -3.52 -2.22 1.20
N LEU A 168 -2.81 -2.25 0.08
CA LEU A 168 -3.37 -2.46 -1.25
C LEU A 168 -3.14 -3.89 -1.77
N GLY A 169 -2.65 -4.79 -0.91
CA GLY A 169 -2.41 -6.19 -1.24
C GLY A 169 -1.15 -6.42 -2.07
N SER A 170 -0.20 -5.48 -2.13
CA SER A 170 1.12 -5.71 -2.73
C SER A 170 2.03 -6.40 -1.72
N THR A 171 2.62 -7.53 -2.12
CA THR A 171 3.47 -8.35 -1.24
C THR A 171 4.94 -8.24 -1.65
N THR A 172 5.84 -8.34 -0.68
CA THR A 172 7.29 -8.43 -0.92
C THR A 172 7.63 -9.74 -1.63
N SER A 173 8.77 -9.80 -2.33
CA SER A 173 9.38 -11.09 -2.66
C SER A 173 9.65 -11.87 -1.37
N GLN A 174 9.46 -13.20 -1.40
CA GLN A 174 9.71 -14.03 -0.23
C GLN A 174 11.23 -14.11 0.04
N ILE A 175 11.63 -13.79 1.27
CA ILE A 175 13.03 -13.87 1.71
C ILE A 175 13.19 -15.12 2.55
N VAL A 176 14.24 -15.90 2.26
CA VAL A 176 14.52 -17.14 2.98
C VAL A 176 15.86 -16.99 3.69
N VAL A 177 15.85 -17.24 4.99
CA VAL A 177 17.05 -17.36 5.82
C VAL A 177 17.18 -18.79 6.33
N LYS A 178 18.42 -19.22 6.57
CA LYS A 178 18.73 -20.53 7.11
C LYS A 178 19.42 -20.36 8.45
N VAL A 179 18.94 -21.04 9.47
CA VAL A 179 19.55 -21.05 10.80
C VAL A 179 19.89 -22.48 11.15
N TYR A 180 21.16 -22.76 11.37
CA TYR A 180 21.64 -24.05 11.85
C TYR A 180 21.59 -24.09 13.38
N LYS A 181 21.06 -25.18 13.92
CA LYS A 181 21.07 -25.49 15.35
C LYS A 181 21.58 -26.91 15.54
#